data_AF-A0A817ZZ36-F1
#
_entry.id   AF-A0A817ZZ36-F1
#
_cell.length_a   1.000
_cell.length_b   1.000
_cell.length_c   1.000
_cell.angle_alpha   90.00
_cell.angle_beta   90.00
_cell.angle_gamma   90.00
#
_symmetry.space_group_name_H-M   'P 1'
#
loop_
_entity.id
_entity.type
_entity.pdbx_description
1 polymer ?
#
loop_
_entity_poly.entity_id
_entity_poly.type
_entity_poly.pdbx_seq_one_letter_code
_entity_poly.pdbx_strand_id
1 'polypeptide(L)'
;MSMSCNTQCAKRQMLAEFRRHPAYCKNNAQLAKISEFERNYRSADAIRWYTKDSFLHTMINEALRTEDPRVLYIYRFYISDLCKRLEETSALNRGCQKSSFRVYRGTTIDRDEIEKFCVGMLVGSNGFLSSSRSSEVAKMFMGLDQITGMSPSQSQTNKQQYVLFEIVIDPDQTIDLMMADVSEQSNYPEEQEVLFGLGTTFIIKQIKHDNQHNVWHVEMTGSSEMGELKKEHTKHVENGLRYYDATTLFGVFLSGVSSNYPVAINYLQSRLRNMTFNDPYRASIYYSLARVYRHLGKLQHSIEYFRRAMLLRKRSLPQSCYAYADTLADLAVTYSQVNNTAKAVSLHEQAITLFRRILPPNHIDMPLYYTQLAYSYWQEKQYEKAHSLLLTALSILKEDKTSKFSGITFTMHTMGLVKYAMSQREAAVSYLKEALELRRKFYADDHPSVAQACHSLALIYMDNGDKQVALDYAQTALTIYQTKLPKDHSDLKKSTELVERILSS
;
A
#
# COMPACT_ATOMS: atom_id res chain seq x y z
N MET A 1 17.89 17.54 -11.22
CA MET A 1 17.02 18.59 -11.80
C MET A 1 15.51 18.24 -11.80
N SER A 2 15.09 16.96 -11.81
CA SER A 2 13.66 16.60 -11.85
C SER A 2 12.90 16.71 -10.52
N MET A 3 13.54 16.52 -9.36
CA MET A 3 12.88 16.60 -8.05
C MET A 3 12.38 18.01 -7.70
N SER A 4 13.16 19.06 -7.98
CA SER A 4 12.77 20.45 -7.64
C SER A 4 11.54 20.93 -8.42
N CYS A 5 11.38 20.48 -9.68
CA CYS A 5 10.22 20.80 -10.51
C CYS A 5 8.94 20.11 -9.99
N ASN A 6 9.07 18.90 -9.47
CA ASN A 6 7.94 18.14 -8.90
C ASN A 6 7.44 18.76 -7.59
N THR A 7 8.35 19.22 -6.73
CA THR A 7 8.04 19.89 -5.46
C THR A 7 7.35 21.24 -5.68
N GLN A 8 7.82 22.05 -6.63
CA GLN A 8 7.18 23.33 -6.97
C GLN A 8 5.79 23.14 -7.58
N CYS A 9 5.60 22.11 -8.41
CA CYS A 9 4.30 21.74 -8.95
C CYS A 9 3.32 21.32 -7.84
N ALA A 10 3.80 20.53 -6.86
CA ALA A 10 3.00 20.08 -5.72
C ALA A 10 2.54 21.24 -4.82
N LYS A 11 3.44 22.18 -4.47
CA LYS A 11 3.10 23.38 -3.70
C LYS A 11 2.04 24.23 -4.42
N ARG A 12 2.18 24.44 -5.73
CA ARG A 12 1.20 25.20 -6.53
C ARG A 12 -0.18 24.53 -6.57
N GLN A 13 -0.20 23.21 -6.78
CA GLN A 13 -1.44 22.43 -6.78
C GLN A 13 -2.16 22.54 -5.43
N MET A 14 -1.41 22.38 -4.33
CA MET A 14 -1.90 22.52 -2.96
C MET A 14 -2.56 23.89 -2.72
N LEU A 15 -1.87 24.97 -3.09
CA LEU A 15 -2.37 26.34 -2.91
C LEU A 15 -3.58 26.66 -3.79
N ALA A 16 -3.64 26.09 -5.00
CA ALA A 16 -4.80 26.25 -5.88
C ALA A 16 -6.05 25.59 -5.29
N GLU A 17 -5.92 24.41 -4.68
CA GLU A 17 -7.01 23.75 -3.99
C GLU A 17 -7.46 24.54 -2.76
N PHE A 18 -6.54 25.07 -1.95
CA PHE A 18 -6.90 25.93 -0.81
C PHE A 18 -7.70 27.16 -1.24
N ARG A 19 -7.32 27.80 -2.34
CA ARG A 19 -8.04 28.97 -2.88
C ARG A 19 -9.44 28.63 -3.41
N ARG A 20 -9.70 27.37 -3.77
CA ARG A 20 -11.00 26.88 -4.26
C ARG A 20 -11.88 26.29 -3.16
N HIS A 21 -11.29 25.88 -2.05
CA HIS A 21 -12.01 25.23 -0.96
C HIS A 21 -13.13 26.11 -0.42
N PRO A 22 -14.36 25.60 -0.23
CA PRO A 22 -15.52 26.39 0.20
C PRO A 22 -15.30 27.18 1.50
N ALA A 23 -14.52 26.63 2.43
CA ALA A 23 -14.19 27.28 3.71
C ALA A 23 -13.29 28.51 3.58
N TYR A 24 -12.52 28.63 2.49
CA TYR A 24 -11.47 29.65 2.35
C TYR A 24 -11.69 30.60 1.16
N CYS A 25 -12.33 30.14 0.09
CA CYS A 25 -12.45 30.91 -1.17
C CYS A 25 -13.19 32.25 -1.03
N LYS A 26 -14.01 32.40 0.03
CA LYS A 26 -14.75 33.64 0.35
C LYS A 26 -14.23 34.37 1.59
N ASN A 27 -13.16 33.87 2.25
CA ASN A 27 -12.64 34.44 3.48
C ASN A 27 -11.30 35.16 3.22
N ASN A 28 -11.34 36.49 3.16
CA ASN A 28 -10.17 37.33 2.85
C ASN A 28 -9.01 37.16 3.85
N ALA A 29 -9.28 36.92 5.13
CA ALA A 29 -8.23 36.69 6.13
C ALA A 29 -7.51 35.36 5.88
N GLN A 30 -8.25 34.31 5.51
CA GLN A 30 -7.66 33.01 5.18
C GLN A 30 -6.90 33.06 3.85
N LEU A 31 -7.41 33.76 2.83
CA LEU A 31 -6.68 34.00 1.58
C LEU A 31 -5.37 34.78 1.79
N ALA A 32 -5.36 35.72 2.74
CA ALA A 32 -4.13 36.43 3.13
C ALA A 32 -3.12 35.47 3.79
N LYS A 33 -3.55 34.60 4.70
CA LYS A 33 -2.71 33.55 5.31
C LYS A 33 -2.15 32.57 4.26
N ILE A 34 -2.95 32.16 3.27
CA ILE A 34 -2.49 31.33 2.13
C ILE A 34 -1.41 32.05 1.32
N SER A 35 -1.58 33.35 1.06
CA SER A 35 -0.62 34.15 0.30
C SER A 35 0.65 34.49 1.10
N GLU A 36 0.56 34.56 2.43
CA GLU A 36 1.72 34.63 3.32
C GLU A 36 2.53 33.33 3.25
N PHE A 37 1.86 32.18 3.38
CA PHE A 37 2.50 30.87 3.24
C PHE A 37 3.19 30.71 1.87
N GLU A 38 2.53 31.10 0.78
CA GLU A 38 3.10 30.99 -0.56
C GLU A 38 4.46 31.71 -0.67
N ARG A 39 4.56 32.92 -0.10
CA ARG A 39 5.75 33.78 -0.15
C ARG A 39 6.84 33.36 0.84
N ASN A 40 6.45 33.00 2.07
CA ASN A 40 7.39 32.93 3.20
C ASN A 40 7.74 31.50 3.63
N TYR A 41 7.00 30.48 3.18
CA TYR A 41 7.22 29.10 3.62
C TYR A 41 8.57 28.54 3.18
N ARG A 42 9.28 27.93 4.13
CA ARG A 42 10.47 27.10 3.92
C ARG A 42 10.24 25.73 4.57
N SER A 43 10.74 24.66 3.96
CA SER A 43 10.58 23.29 4.46
C SER A 43 11.09 23.09 5.89
N ALA A 44 12.13 23.83 6.29
CA ALA A 44 12.67 23.79 7.65
C ALA A 44 11.69 24.33 8.72
N ASP A 45 10.73 25.17 8.32
CA ASP A 45 9.74 25.79 9.21
C ASP A 45 8.44 24.97 9.29
N ALA A 46 8.40 23.74 8.78
CA ALA A 46 7.16 22.94 8.67
C ALA A 46 6.45 22.74 10.02
N ILE A 47 7.15 22.42 11.10
CA ILE A 47 6.51 22.28 12.43
C ILE A 47 5.91 23.62 12.87
N ARG A 48 6.67 24.71 12.77
CA ARG A 48 6.22 26.06 13.14
C ARG A 48 4.98 26.52 12.35
N TRP A 49 4.91 26.20 11.06
CA TRP A 49 3.74 26.55 10.24
C TRP A 49 2.51 25.70 10.60
N TYR A 50 2.72 24.47 11.07
CA TYR A 50 1.64 23.59 11.51
C TYR A 50 1.07 24.09 12.83
N THR A 51 1.92 24.58 13.74
CA THR A 51 1.51 25.03 15.07
C THR A 51 1.11 26.50 15.15
N LYS A 52 1.27 27.26 14.06
CA LYS A 52 0.79 28.64 13.93
C LYS A 52 -0.70 28.64 13.57
N ASP A 53 -1.42 29.69 13.99
CA ASP A 53 -2.78 29.99 13.52
C ASP A 53 -2.81 30.15 11.99
N SER A 54 -3.06 29.04 11.31
CA SER A 54 -3.00 28.88 9.87
C SER A 54 -4.04 27.85 9.40
N PHE A 55 -4.29 27.82 8.10
CA PHE A 55 -5.18 26.82 7.48
C PHE A 55 -4.59 25.40 7.50
N LEU A 56 -3.30 25.23 7.83
CA LEU A 56 -2.60 23.95 7.70
C LEU A 56 -3.00 22.96 8.80
N HIS A 57 -3.05 23.41 10.06
CA HIS A 57 -3.41 22.56 11.20
C HIS A 57 -4.75 21.87 10.97
N THR A 58 -5.80 22.65 10.71
CA THR A 58 -7.16 22.15 10.48
C THR A 58 -7.21 21.14 9.33
N MET A 59 -6.58 21.46 8.21
CA MET A 59 -6.70 20.66 6.99
C MET A 59 -5.85 19.38 7.01
N ILE A 60 -4.68 19.41 7.66
CA ILE A 60 -3.86 18.21 7.83
C ILE A 60 -4.51 17.26 8.82
N ASN A 61 -5.07 17.80 9.92
CA ASN A 61 -5.83 16.98 10.87
C ASN A 61 -7.09 16.41 10.23
N GLU A 62 -7.79 17.16 9.40
CA GLU A 62 -8.92 16.63 8.61
C GLU A 62 -8.46 15.55 7.62
N ALA A 63 -7.38 15.79 6.87
CA ALA A 63 -6.85 14.86 5.87
C ALA A 63 -6.42 13.52 6.48
N LEU A 64 -5.76 13.57 7.64
CA LEU A 64 -5.27 12.38 8.33
C LEU A 64 -6.38 11.64 9.05
N ARG A 65 -7.37 12.36 9.60
CA ARG A 65 -8.53 11.75 10.26
C ARG A 65 -9.48 11.07 9.27
N THR A 66 -9.71 11.69 8.11
CA THR A 66 -10.57 11.10 7.07
C THR A 66 -9.87 10.01 6.28
N GLU A 67 -8.54 9.92 6.40
CA GLU A 67 -7.67 9.10 5.56
C GLU A 67 -7.96 9.23 4.06
N ASP A 68 -8.59 10.34 3.60
CA ASP A 68 -8.97 10.49 2.20
C ASP A 68 -7.69 10.56 1.36
N PRO A 69 -7.43 9.56 0.50
CA PRO A 69 -6.22 9.52 -0.29
C PRO A 69 -6.03 10.79 -1.13
N ARG A 70 -7.12 11.37 -1.64
CA ARG A 70 -7.08 12.58 -2.47
C ARG A 70 -6.58 13.77 -1.68
N VAL A 71 -7.03 13.90 -0.44
CA VAL A 71 -6.67 15.00 0.44
C VAL A 71 -5.21 14.87 0.88
N LEU A 72 -4.79 13.69 1.33
CA LEU A 72 -3.38 13.39 1.62
C LEU A 72 -2.47 13.66 0.42
N TYR A 73 -2.94 13.35 -0.79
CA TYR A 73 -2.21 13.62 -2.01
C TYR A 73 -2.07 15.11 -2.33
N ILE A 74 -3.15 15.89 -2.20
CA ILE A 74 -3.12 17.34 -2.40
C ILE A 74 -2.11 17.98 -1.44
N TYR A 75 -2.07 17.51 -0.19
CA TYR A 75 -1.20 18.04 0.86
C TYR A 75 0.18 17.37 0.96
N ARG A 76 0.51 16.44 0.06
CA ARG A 76 1.77 15.67 0.06
C ARG A 76 3.03 16.52 0.20
N PHE A 77 3.02 17.72 -0.39
CA PHE A 77 4.15 18.65 -0.33
C PHE A 77 4.46 18.99 1.12
N TYR A 78 3.44 19.46 1.84
CA TYR A 78 3.61 19.88 3.22
C TYR A 78 3.75 18.69 4.17
N ILE A 79 2.97 17.63 3.97
CA ILE A 79 3.06 16.40 4.78
C ILE A 79 4.48 15.83 4.72
N SER A 80 5.09 15.78 3.52
CA SER A 80 6.47 15.32 3.36
C SER A 80 7.47 16.18 4.13
N ASP A 81 7.34 17.50 4.06
CA ASP A 81 8.22 18.43 4.78
C ASP A 81 8.02 18.32 6.30
N LEU A 82 6.77 18.16 6.75
CA LEU A 82 6.42 17.93 8.16
C LEU A 82 7.02 16.63 8.68
N CYS A 83 6.83 15.50 7.98
CA CYS A 83 7.41 14.22 8.37
C CYS A 83 8.93 14.28 8.47
N LYS A 84 9.59 14.85 7.45
CA LYS A 84 11.05 15.01 7.46
C LYS A 84 11.51 15.84 8.65
N ARG A 85 10.80 16.94 8.96
CA ARG A 85 11.17 17.79 10.10
C ARG A 85 10.95 17.10 11.45
N LEU A 86 9.90 16.29 11.58
CA LEU A 86 9.66 15.45 12.76
C LEU A 86 10.78 14.42 12.93
N GLU A 87 11.24 13.78 11.85
CA GLU A 87 12.37 12.85 11.89
C GLU A 87 13.66 13.52 12.34
N GLU A 88 14.00 14.68 11.77
CA GLU A 88 15.17 15.47 12.17
C GLU A 88 15.10 15.89 13.65
N THR A 89 13.93 16.35 14.10
CA THR A 89 13.71 16.78 15.50
C THR A 89 13.79 15.60 16.47
N SER A 90 13.17 14.47 16.11
CA SER A 90 13.25 13.23 16.89
C SER A 90 14.70 12.74 17.00
N ALA A 91 15.46 12.75 15.90
CA ALA A 91 16.87 12.36 15.89
C ALA A 91 17.74 13.25 16.78
N LEU A 92 17.51 14.56 16.80
CA LEU A 92 18.21 15.51 17.67
C LEU A 92 17.89 15.28 19.15
N ASN A 93 16.67 14.85 19.46
CA ASN A 93 16.21 14.60 20.83
C ASN A 93 16.53 13.19 21.33
N ARG A 94 17.09 12.29 20.50
CA ARG A 94 17.52 10.95 20.91
C ARG A 94 18.57 11.06 22.00
N GLY A 95 18.27 10.50 23.18
CA GLY A 95 19.16 10.51 24.36
C GLY A 95 18.95 11.69 25.32
N CYS A 96 18.12 12.68 24.99
CA CYS A 96 17.77 13.76 25.92
C CYS A 96 16.62 13.39 26.87
N GLN A 97 15.73 12.49 26.44
CA GLN A 97 14.55 12.09 27.20
C GLN A 97 14.88 10.92 28.14
N LYS A 98 14.95 11.22 29.46
CA LYS A 98 15.45 10.28 30.49
C LYS A 98 14.36 9.58 31.31
N SER A 99 13.10 10.01 31.17
CA SER A 99 11.97 9.49 31.95
C SER A 99 10.81 9.12 31.04
N SER A 100 10.11 8.04 31.39
CA SER A 100 8.86 7.68 30.73
C SER A 100 7.79 8.74 30.98
N PHE A 101 6.91 8.94 30.00
CA PHE A 101 5.79 9.86 30.08
C PHE A 101 4.60 9.32 29.29
N ARG A 102 3.43 9.92 29.51
CA ARG A 102 2.18 9.50 28.88
C ARG A 102 1.68 10.56 27.92
N VAL A 103 1.07 10.09 26.84
CA VAL A 103 0.42 10.93 25.83
C VAL A 103 -0.96 10.33 25.54
N TYR A 104 -1.96 11.17 25.34
CA TYR A 104 -3.36 10.79 25.23
C TYR A 104 -3.93 11.23 23.88
N ARG A 105 -4.77 10.38 23.29
CA ARG A 105 -5.53 10.67 22.08
C ARG A 105 -6.99 10.23 22.25
N GLY A 106 -7.90 11.20 22.16
CA GLY A 106 -9.33 10.93 22.13
C GLY A 106 -9.88 10.90 20.71
N THR A 107 -10.73 9.93 20.38
CA THR A 107 -11.40 9.83 19.07
C THR A 107 -12.69 9.00 19.16
N THR A 108 -13.44 8.91 18.05
CA THR A 108 -14.50 7.93 17.85
C THR A 108 -14.05 6.86 16.85
N ILE A 109 -14.47 5.61 17.06
CA ILE A 109 -14.17 4.46 16.21
C ILE A 109 -15.46 3.66 15.98
N ASP A 110 -15.61 3.03 14.81
CA ASP A 110 -16.76 2.14 14.58
C ASP A 110 -16.72 0.94 15.54
N ARG A 111 -17.89 0.51 16.02
CA ARG A 111 -18.02 -0.57 17.00
C ARG A 111 -17.36 -1.87 16.54
N ASP A 112 -17.59 -2.24 15.28
CA ASP A 112 -17.01 -3.45 14.67
C ASP A 112 -15.48 -3.39 14.57
N GLU A 113 -14.90 -2.20 14.63
CA GLU A 113 -13.45 -1.99 14.57
C GLU A 113 -12.82 -2.07 15.96
N ILE A 114 -13.39 -1.40 16.97
CA ILE A 114 -12.88 -1.48 18.36
C ILE A 114 -13.04 -2.89 18.95
N GLU A 115 -14.09 -3.63 18.58
CA GLU A 115 -14.29 -5.02 19.02
C GLU A 115 -13.25 -6.00 18.43
N LYS A 116 -12.52 -5.61 17.38
CA LYS A 116 -11.39 -6.40 16.84
C LYS A 116 -10.08 -6.17 17.59
N PHE A 117 -10.01 -5.15 18.44
CA PHE A 117 -8.77 -4.84 19.16
C PHE A 117 -8.49 -5.93 20.19
N CYS A 118 -7.25 -6.40 20.20
CA CYS A 118 -6.78 -7.37 21.17
C CYS A 118 -5.41 -6.96 21.73
N VAL A 119 -5.12 -7.41 22.94
CA VAL A 119 -3.80 -7.19 23.56
C VAL A 119 -2.72 -7.85 22.69
N GLY A 120 -1.67 -7.11 22.39
CA GLY A 120 -0.60 -7.51 21.47
C GLY A 120 -0.79 -7.06 20.02
N MET A 121 -1.96 -6.51 19.66
CA MET A 121 -2.20 -5.98 18.31
C MET A 121 -1.38 -4.73 18.03
N LEU A 122 -0.80 -4.65 16.82
CA LEU A 122 -0.16 -3.45 16.30
C LEU A 122 -1.18 -2.47 15.71
N VAL A 123 -1.07 -1.20 16.08
CA VAL A 123 -1.91 -0.09 15.62
C VAL A 123 -1.03 1.01 15.04
N GLY A 124 -1.39 1.55 13.87
CA GLY A 124 -0.62 2.58 13.17
C GLY A 124 -1.06 4.02 13.48
N SER A 125 -0.14 4.97 13.34
CA SER A 125 -0.30 6.37 13.76
C SER A 125 -1.08 7.30 12.83
N ASN A 126 -1.68 6.81 11.73
CA ASN A 126 -2.33 7.70 10.76
C ASN A 126 -3.44 8.55 11.40
N GLY A 127 -4.13 8.04 12.42
CA GLY A 127 -5.10 8.78 13.26
C GLY A 127 -4.53 9.44 14.54
N PHE A 128 -3.21 9.34 14.77
CA PHE A 128 -2.51 9.75 15.99
C PHE A 128 -1.47 10.84 15.77
N LEU A 129 -1.40 11.48 14.59
CA LEU A 129 -0.42 12.54 14.32
C LEU A 129 -0.38 13.56 15.46
N SER A 130 -1.53 14.04 15.91
CA SER A 130 -1.65 15.01 17.00
C SER A 130 -2.24 14.37 18.26
N SER A 131 -1.46 14.36 19.33
CA SER A 131 -1.85 13.83 20.65
C SER A 131 -1.45 14.80 21.76
N SER A 132 -1.99 14.67 22.97
CA SER A 132 -1.77 15.63 24.06
C SER A 132 -1.15 14.97 25.29
N ARG A 133 -0.33 15.69 26.06
CA ARG A 133 0.08 15.23 27.40
C ARG A 133 -1.03 15.34 28.45
N SER A 134 -2.10 16.08 28.18
CA SER A 134 -3.28 16.17 29.05
C SER A 134 -4.36 15.19 28.61
N SER A 135 -4.80 14.34 29.55
CA SER A 135 -5.94 13.45 29.35
C SER A 135 -7.24 14.23 29.17
N GLU A 136 -7.38 15.37 29.85
CA GLU A 136 -8.54 16.25 29.80
C GLU A 136 -8.68 16.86 28.40
N VAL A 137 -7.58 17.40 27.85
CA VAL A 137 -7.55 17.93 26.49
C VAL A 137 -7.90 16.84 25.48
N ALA A 138 -7.29 15.65 25.60
CA ALA A 138 -7.61 14.53 24.72
C ALA A 138 -9.10 14.15 24.77
N LYS A 139 -9.71 14.15 25.97
CA LYS A 139 -11.15 13.92 26.15
C LYS A 139 -12.03 15.00 25.55
N MET A 140 -11.61 16.27 25.57
CA MET A 140 -12.35 17.36 24.90
C MET A 140 -12.44 17.13 23.39
N PHE A 141 -11.43 16.51 22.78
CA PHE A 141 -11.44 16.16 21.37
C PHE A 141 -12.20 14.85 21.05
N MET A 142 -12.70 14.13 22.06
CA MET A 142 -13.59 12.98 21.87
C MET A 142 -14.99 13.47 21.48
N GLY A 143 -15.33 13.35 20.20
CA GLY A 143 -16.70 13.54 19.74
C GLY A 143 -17.16 14.98 19.47
N LEU A 144 -16.26 15.95 19.26
CA LEU A 144 -16.69 17.26 18.75
C LEU A 144 -17.21 17.14 17.30
N ASP A 145 -18.49 17.48 17.08
CA ASP A 145 -18.99 17.82 15.75
C ASP A 145 -18.40 19.19 15.34
N GLN A 146 -17.41 19.15 14.45
CA GLN A 146 -16.59 20.31 14.09
C GLN A 146 -17.31 21.34 13.21
N ILE A 147 -18.57 21.10 12.80
CA ILE A 147 -19.38 22.11 12.12
C ILE A 147 -20.06 23.06 13.11
N THR A 148 -20.39 22.57 14.32
CA THR A 148 -21.20 23.31 15.30
C THR A 148 -20.49 23.61 16.62
N GLY A 149 -19.38 22.93 16.92
CA GLY A 149 -18.61 23.16 18.14
C GLY A 149 -19.34 22.77 19.44
N MET A 150 -20.44 22.03 19.34
CA MET A 150 -21.19 21.52 20.50
C MET A 150 -20.88 20.04 20.75
N SER A 151 -20.92 19.65 22.03
CA SER A 151 -20.93 18.24 22.43
C SER A 151 -22.21 17.58 21.87
N PRO A 152 -22.14 16.48 21.10
CA PRO A 152 -23.31 15.78 20.64
C PRO A 152 -23.91 15.01 21.82
N SER A 153 -24.88 15.64 22.47
CA SER A 153 -25.89 14.93 23.24
C SER A 153 -26.54 13.85 22.36
N GLN A 154 -26.38 12.59 22.75
CA GLN A 154 -27.23 11.45 22.34
C GLN A 154 -27.42 11.26 20.83
N SER A 155 -26.36 10.88 20.09
CA SER A 155 -26.54 10.20 18.80
C SER A 155 -27.00 8.74 19.06
N GLN A 156 -28.26 8.46 18.73
CA GLN A 156 -28.95 7.17 18.91
C GLN A 156 -28.46 6.02 18.02
N THR A 157 -27.28 6.12 17.39
CA THR A 157 -26.71 5.00 16.64
C THR A 157 -25.51 4.45 17.40
N ASN A 158 -25.67 3.26 17.97
CA ASN A 158 -24.67 2.50 18.74
C ASN A 158 -23.44 2.05 17.92
N LYS A 159 -23.22 2.70 16.77
CA LYS A 159 -22.26 2.35 15.73
C LYS A 159 -20.90 3.01 15.95
N GLN A 160 -20.85 4.23 16.49
CA GLN A 160 -19.61 4.93 16.83
C GLN A 160 -19.38 4.86 18.34
N GLN A 161 -18.20 4.38 18.74
CA GLN A 161 -17.77 4.20 20.12
C GLN A 161 -16.70 5.23 20.47
N TYR A 162 -16.75 5.79 21.67
CA TYR A 162 -15.74 6.73 22.15
C TYR A 162 -14.53 5.96 22.65
N VAL A 163 -13.34 6.36 22.20
CA VAL A 163 -12.09 5.68 22.56
C VAL A 163 -11.07 6.72 23.03
N LEU A 164 -10.53 6.49 24.22
CA LEU A 164 -9.38 7.19 24.77
C LEU A 164 -8.17 6.27 24.71
N PHE A 165 -7.20 6.67 23.91
CA PHE A 165 -5.91 6.02 23.82
C PHE A 165 -4.94 6.65 24.80
N GLU A 166 -4.30 5.80 25.59
CA GLU A 166 -3.23 6.16 26.51
C GLU A 166 -1.93 5.52 26.01
N ILE A 167 -1.00 6.36 25.57
CA ILE A 167 0.25 5.96 24.94
C ILE A 167 1.37 6.18 25.95
N VAL A 168 1.96 5.08 26.42
CA VAL A 168 3.14 5.11 27.28
C VAL A 168 4.38 5.20 26.40
N ILE A 169 5.14 6.27 26.56
CA ILE A 169 6.42 6.46 25.87
C ILE A 169 7.53 6.12 26.86
N ASP A 170 8.19 5.00 26.62
CA ASP A 170 9.32 4.53 27.42
C ASP A 170 10.61 4.58 26.58
N PRO A 171 11.54 5.51 26.87
CA PRO A 171 12.78 5.67 26.11
C PRO A 171 13.61 4.38 25.94
N ASP A 172 13.54 3.46 26.90
CA ASP A 172 14.32 2.22 26.89
C ASP A 172 13.67 1.11 26.04
N GLN A 173 12.35 1.16 25.86
CA GLN A 173 11.58 0.19 25.09
C GLN A 173 11.18 0.70 23.70
N THR A 174 11.25 2.01 23.46
CA THR A 174 10.72 2.68 22.27
C THR A 174 11.80 3.34 21.40
N ILE A 175 12.80 2.55 21.03
CA ILE A 175 14.09 3.00 20.49
C ILE A 175 13.99 3.78 19.15
N ASP A 176 12.86 3.70 18.42
CA ASP A 176 12.69 4.31 17.08
C ASP A 176 11.37 5.10 16.90
N LEU A 177 10.81 5.61 18.00
CA LEU A 177 9.59 6.42 17.96
C LEU A 177 9.85 7.80 17.34
N MET A 178 9.32 8.04 16.14
CA MET A 178 9.36 9.35 15.48
C MET A 178 8.35 10.28 16.16
N MET A 179 8.81 11.21 16.99
CA MET A 179 7.95 12.18 17.64
C MET A 179 8.62 13.53 17.91
N ALA A 180 7.82 14.58 18.03
CA ALA A 180 8.26 15.88 18.50
C ALA A 180 7.25 16.45 19.50
N ASP A 181 7.74 16.88 20.66
CA ASP A 181 6.96 17.72 21.55
C ASP A 181 6.95 19.14 20.99
N VAL A 182 5.75 19.65 20.69
CA VAL A 182 5.57 20.97 20.08
C VAL A 182 4.84 21.94 21.01
N SER A 183 4.61 21.56 22.26
CA SER A 183 3.90 22.37 23.26
C SER A 183 4.48 23.79 23.41
N GLU A 184 5.82 23.92 23.48
CA GLU A 184 6.49 25.21 23.61
C GLU A 184 6.52 26.06 22.32
N GLN A 185 6.34 25.41 21.17
CA GLN A 185 6.37 26.06 19.84
C GLN A 185 4.96 26.31 19.30
N SER A 186 3.93 25.85 20.01
CA SER A 186 2.55 25.98 19.60
C SER A 186 1.96 27.32 19.99
N ASN A 187 1.09 27.84 19.12
CA ASN A 187 0.22 28.96 19.47
C ASN A 187 -0.83 28.56 20.54
N TYR A 188 -0.96 27.26 20.82
CA TYR A 188 -1.87 26.66 21.79
C TYR A 188 -1.08 25.81 22.81
N PRO A 189 -0.26 26.43 23.67
CA PRO A 189 0.59 25.70 24.61
C PRO A 189 -0.20 24.87 25.64
N GLU A 190 -1.43 25.26 25.93
CA GLU A 190 -2.38 24.55 26.80
C GLU A 190 -2.75 23.15 26.29
N GLU A 191 -2.67 22.92 24.97
CA GLU A 191 -2.96 21.61 24.39
C GLU A 191 -1.86 20.60 24.70
N GLN A 192 -0.66 21.06 25.11
CA GLN A 192 0.51 20.22 25.36
C GLN A 192 0.74 19.18 24.25
N GLU A 193 0.68 19.67 23.00
CA GLU A 193 0.64 18.83 21.80
C GLU A 193 1.98 18.11 21.58
N VAL A 194 1.88 16.81 21.28
CA VAL A 194 2.97 15.93 20.86
C VAL A 194 2.60 15.37 19.49
N LEU A 195 3.50 15.57 18.53
CA LEU A 195 3.33 15.08 17.17
C LEU A 195 4.03 13.74 16.97
N PHE A 196 3.32 12.74 16.46
CA PHE A 196 3.90 11.46 16.03
C PHE A 196 4.09 11.41 14.51
N GLY A 197 5.24 10.92 14.06
CA GLY A 197 5.49 10.69 12.64
C GLY A 197 4.46 9.75 12.02
N LEU A 198 4.12 9.96 10.74
CA LEU A 198 3.19 9.11 10.01
C LEU A 198 3.76 7.69 9.87
N GLY A 199 2.94 6.67 10.15
CA GLY A 199 3.35 5.27 10.17
C GLY A 199 4.22 4.88 11.36
N THR A 200 4.14 5.62 12.47
CA THR A 200 4.58 5.15 13.78
C THR A 200 3.63 4.04 14.22
N THR A 201 4.13 3.01 14.87
CA THR A 201 3.33 1.85 15.31
C THR A 201 3.34 1.71 16.82
N PHE A 202 2.21 1.29 17.37
CA PHE A 202 2.01 1.05 18.79
C PHE A 202 1.46 -0.35 19.02
N ILE A 203 1.79 -0.98 20.13
CA ILE A 203 1.25 -2.27 20.56
C ILE A 203 0.26 -2.03 21.69
N ILE A 204 -0.95 -2.58 21.55
CA ILE A 204 -1.96 -2.55 22.62
C ILE A 204 -1.49 -3.42 23.78
N LYS A 205 -1.46 -2.83 24.98
CA LYS A 205 -1.11 -3.50 26.24
C LYS A 205 -2.33 -3.82 27.09
N GLN A 206 -3.34 -2.96 27.07
CA GLN A 206 -4.55 -3.17 27.83
C GLN A 206 -5.76 -2.51 27.16
N ILE A 207 -6.93 -3.14 27.29
CA ILE A 207 -8.21 -2.60 26.84
C ILE A 207 -9.18 -2.69 28.03
N LYS A 208 -9.86 -1.59 28.34
CA LYS A 208 -10.92 -1.51 29.36
C LYS A 208 -12.11 -0.78 28.77
N HIS A 209 -13.32 -1.17 29.15
CA HIS A 209 -14.52 -0.41 28.83
C HIS A 209 -15.08 0.21 30.10
N ASP A 210 -15.17 1.53 30.13
CA ASP A 210 -15.87 2.27 31.17
C ASP A 210 -17.36 2.31 30.85
N ASN A 211 -18.12 1.43 31.49
CA ASN A 211 -19.57 1.33 31.29
C ASN A 211 -20.34 2.58 31.80
N GLN A 212 -19.76 3.37 32.71
CA GLN A 212 -20.44 4.55 33.27
C GLN A 212 -20.41 5.72 32.28
N HIS A 213 -19.28 5.90 31.58
CA HIS A 213 -19.09 6.97 30.62
C HIS A 213 -19.19 6.49 29.15
N ASN A 214 -19.36 5.18 28.94
CA ASN A 214 -19.38 4.52 27.63
C ASN A 214 -18.14 4.84 26.77
N VAL A 215 -16.97 4.74 27.40
CA VAL A 215 -15.66 5.03 26.79
C VAL A 215 -14.76 3.81 26.87
N TRP A 216 -14.16 3.45 25.75
CA TRP A 216 -13.07 2.48 25.70
C TRP A 216 -11.75 3.14 26.08
N HIS A 217 -11.07 2.59 27.06
CA HIS A 217 -9.72 2.97 27.44
C HIS A 217 -8.73 1.96 26.88
N VAL A 218 -7.83 2.41 26.00
CA VAL A 218 -6.86 1.54 25.34
C VAL A 218 -5.45 2.01 25.67
N GLU A 219 -4.75 1.23 26.49
CA GLU A 219 -3.35 1.48 26.83
C GLU A 219 -2.44 0.83 25.79
N MET A 220 -1.45 1.57 25.31
CA MET A 220 -0.49 1.13 24.31
C MET A 220 0.92 1.65 24.58
N THR A 221 1.92 1.03 23.96
CA THR A 221 3.31 1.51 23.95
C THR A 221 3.85 1.50 22.52
N GLY A 222 4.85 2.32 22.22
CA GLY A 222 5.43 2.32 20.87
C GLY A 222 6.15 1.02 20.52
N SER A 223 6.23 0.71 19.22
CA SER A 223 6.85 -0.48 18.69
C SER A 223 7.72 -0.16 17.48
N SER A 224 8.87 -0.83 17.40
CA SER A 224 9.80 -0.78 16.26
C SER A 224 9.64 -1.96 15.29
N GLU A 225 8.72 -2.90 15.56
CA GLU A 225 8.58 -4.15 14.78
C GLU A 225 8.37 -3.92 13.28
N MET A 226 7.70 -2.83 12.89
CA MET A 226 7.45 -2.49 11.49
C MET A 226 8.48 -1.54 10.88
N GLY A 227 9.52 -1.15 11.63
CA GLY A 227 10.50 -0.15 11.21
C GLY A 227 11.29 -0.55 9.96
N GLU A 228 11.70 -1.82 9.87
CA GLU A 228 12.43 -2.34 8.69
C GLU A 228 11.52 -2.47 7.46
N LEU A 229 10.32 -3.04 7.62
CA LEU A 229 9.31 -3.14 6.56
C LEU A 229 8.92 -1.76 6.03
N LYS A 230 8.80 -0.76 6.90
CA LYS A 230 8.48 0.62 6.52
C LYS A 230 9.63 1.28 5.75
N LYS A 231 10.88 1.06 6.16
CA LYS A 231 12.06 1.52 5.41
C LYS A 231 12.09 0.88 4.02
N GLU A 232 11.77 -0.40 3.92
CA GLU A 232 11.69 -1.12 2.64
C GLU A 232 10.56 -0.58 1.74
N HIS A 233 9.35 -0.42 2.29
CA HIS A 233 8.22 0.15 1.56
C HIS A 233 8.48 1.59 1.12
N THR A 234 9.09 2.41 1.99
CA THR A 234 9.48 3.79 1.66
C THR A 234 10.49 3.80 0.51
N LYS A 235 11.52 2.95 0.57
CA LYS A 235 12.50 2.79 -0.53
C LYS A 235 11.83 2.31 -1.82
N HIS A 236 10.83 1.44 -1.74
CA HIS A 236 10.04 1.00 -2.89
C HIS A 236 9.24 2.16 -3.51
N VAL A 237 8.55 2.95 -2.68
CA VAL A 237 7.79 4.14 -3.09
C VAL A 237 8.70 5.22 -3.69
N GLU A 238 9.84 5.49 -3.06
CA GLU A 238 10.87 6.42 -3.54
C GLU A 238 11.47 5.99 -4.88
N ASN A 239 11.74 4.70 -5.05
CA ASN A 239 12.16 4.15 -6.33
C ASN A 239 11.05 4.29 -7.39
N GLY A 240 9.78 4.13 -7.00
CA GLY A 240 8.63 4.41 -7.85
C GLY A 240 8.57 5.88 -8.30
N LEU A 241 8.83 6.83 -7.42
CA LEU A 241 8.89 8.27 -7.73
C LEU A 241 10.01 8.65 -8.72
N ARG A 242 10.99 7.76 -8.98
CA ARG A 242 11.97 7.96 -10.06
C ARG A 242 11.36 7.77 -11.46
N TYR A 243 10.27 7.01 -11.56
CA TYR A 243 9.62 6.63 -12.82
C TYR A 243 8.22 7.23 -13.00
N TYR A 244 7.59 7.68 -11.92
CA TYR A 244 6.25 8.26 -11.89
C TYR A 244 6.29 9.69 -11.36
N ASP A 245 5.54 10.61 -11.97
CA ASP A 245 5.19 11.83 -11.24
C ASP A 245 4.28 11.48 -10.05
N ALA A 246 4.27 12.34 -9.02
CA ALA A 246 3.55 12.08 -7.77
C ALA A 246 2.06 11.78 -8.02
N THR A 247 1.47 12.43 -9.02
CA THR A 247 0.06 12.30 -9.42
C THR A 247 -0.24 10.95 -10.08
N THR A 248 0.68 10.43 -10.88
CA THR A 248 0.56 9.11 -11.49
C THR A 248 0.74 8.05 -10.43
N LEU A 249 1.68 8.25 -9.50
CA LEU A 249 1.84 7.40 -8.33
C LEU A 249 0.58 7.39 -7.46
N PHE A 250 -0.10 8.53 -7.32
CA PHE A 250 -1.38 8.59 -6.61
C PHE A 250 -2.49 7.78 -7.27
N GLY A 251 -2.60 7.84 -8.60
CA GLY A 251 -3.52 6.94 -9.32
C GLY A 251 -3.17 5.46 -9.13
N VAL A 252 -1.87 5.12 -9.06
CA VAL A 252 -1.41 3.76 -8.73
C VAL A 252 -1.78 3.40 -7.30
N PHE A 253 -1.58 4.30 -6.33
CA PHE A 253 -1.94 4.11 -4.93
C PHE A 253 -3.45 3.86 -4.76
N LEU A 254 -4.29 4.68 -5.41
CA LEU A 254 -5.75 4.50 -5.40
C LEU A 254 -6.14 3.09 -5.88
N SER A 255 -5.46 2.59 -6.91
CA SER A 255 -5.74 1.24 -7.41
C SER A 255 -5.16 0.11 -6.56
N GLY A 256 -3.98 0.31 -5.97
CA GLY A 256 -3.24 -0.76 -5.29
C GLY A 256 -3.58 -0.89 -3.81
N VAL A 257 -3.59 0.23 -3.09
CA VAL A 257 -3.73 0.23 -1.62
C VAL A 257 -5.18 0.39 -1.21
N SER A 258 -5.90 1.35 -1.80
CA SER A 258 -7.32 1.56 -1.44
C SER A 258 -8.29 0.60 -2.12
N SER A 259 -7.81 -0.23 -3.05
CA SER A 259 -8.63 -1.09 -3.94
C SER A 259 -9.80 -0.34 -4.61
N ASN A 260 -9.72 0.99 -4.69
CA ASN A 260 -10.78 1.83 -5.22
C ASN A 260 -10.57 2.06 -6.72
N TYR A 261 -10.71 0.97 -7.47
CA TYR A 261 -10.47 0.96 -8.92
C TYR A 261 -11.31 1.97 -9.71
N PRO A 262 -12.62 2.19 -9.41
CA PRO A 262 -13.41 3.19 -10.14
C PRO A 262 -12.87 4.61 -9.97
N VAL A 263 -12.50 5.01 -8.75
CA VAL A 263 -11.93 6.34 -8.49
C VAL A 263 -10.54 6.46 -9.14
N ALA A 264 -9.72 5.41 -9.07
CA ALA A 264 -8.42 5.37 -9.73
C ALA A 264 -8.53 5.56 -11.26
N ILE A 265 -9.48 4.87 -11.91
CA ILE A 265 -9.74 5.00 -13.35
C ILE A 265 -10.17 6.42 -13.69
N ASN A 266 -11.18 6.95 -12.98
CA ASN A 266 -11.70 8.29 -13.26
C ASN A 266 -10.63 9.36 -13.09
N TYR A 267 -9.81 9.24 -12.04
CA TYR A 267 -8.69 10.12 -11.79
C TYR A 267 -7.64 10.07 -12.91
N LEU A 268 -7.16 8.87 -13.26
CA LEU A 268 -6.14 8.66 -14.29
C LEU A 268 -6.63 9.09 -15.68
N GLN A 269 -7.90 8.83 -16.01
CA GLN A 269 -8.50 9.27 -17.27
C GLN A 269 -8.71 10.78 -17.35
N SER A 270 -9.17 11.41 -16.26
CA SER A 270 -9.30 12.87 -16.17
C SER A 270 -7.95 13.55 -16.39
N ARG A 271 -6.90 13.03 -15.73
CA ARG A 271 -5.53 13.48 -15.93
C ARG A 271 -5.10 13.34 -17.39
N LEU A 272 -5.31 12.17 -17.99
CA LEU A 272 -4.94 11.91 -19.38
C LEU A 272 -5.61 12.87 -20.38
N ARG A 273 -6.87 13.28 -20.13
CA ARG A 273 -7.61 14.27 -20.95
C ARG A 273 -6.99 15.66 -20.89
N ASN A 274 -6.42 16.04 -19.76
CA ASN A 274 -5.85 17.37 -19.52
C ASN A 274 -4.36 17.48 -19.90
N MET A 275 -3.75 16.40 -20.43
CA MET A 275 -2.34 16.35 -20.81
C MET A 275 -2.15 16.58 -22.31
N THR A 276 -1.13 17.36 -22.67
CA THR A 276 -0.71 17.53 -24.07
C THR A 276 -0.20 16.21 -24.66
N PHE A 277 -0.28 16.03 -25.98
CA PHE A 277 0.08 14.76 -26.64
C PHE A 277 1.53 14.29 -26.35
N ASN A 278 2.46 15.23 -26.19
CA ASN A 278 3.89 14.95 -25.97
C ASN A 278 4.28 14.88 -24.49
N ASP A 279 3.31 14.88 -23.58
CA ASP A 279 3.61 14.83 -22.15
C ASP A 279 4.32 13.50 -21.78
N PRO A 280 5.52 13.57 -21.16
CA PRO A 280 6.35 12.39 -20.89
C PRO A 280 5.69 11.38 -19.93
N TYR A 281 4.71 11.80 -19.13
CA TYR A 281 4.05 10.95 -18.14
C TYR A 281 2.84 10.18 -18.69
N ARG A 282 2.40 10.47 -19.93
CA ARG A 282 1.27 9.77 -20.56
C ARG A 282 1.48 8.27 -20.63
N ALA A 283 2.71 7.84 -20.96
CA ALA A 283 3.05 6.44 -21.04
C ALA A 283 2.86 5.72 -19.69
N SER A 284 3.21 6.39 -18.59
CA SER A 284 3.02 5.86 -17.24
C SER A 284 1.56 5.80 -16.83
N ILE A 285 0.74 6.80 -17.20
CA ILE A 285 -0.71 6.75 -16.94
C ILE A 285 -1.40 5.64 -17.73
N TYR A 286 -1.04 5.46 -19.01
CA TYR A 286 -1.54 4.34 -19.80
C TYR A 286 -1.14 3.00 -19.18
N TYR A 287 0.11 2.85 -18.75
CA TYR A 287 0.58 1.65 -18.07
C TYR A 287 -0.21 1.41 -16.77
N SER A 288 -0.45 2.44 -15.96
CA SER A 288 -1.24 2.31 -14.72
C SER A 288 -2.69 1.92 -15.01
N LEU A 289 -3.36 2.58 -15.96
CA LEU A 289 -4.71 2.22 -16.39
C LEU A 289 -4.76 0.75 -16.86
N ALA A 290 -3.75 0.31 -17.61
CA ALA A 290 -3.68 -1.07 -18.09
C ALA A 290 -3.62 -2.08 -16.94
N ARG A 291 -2.81 -1.80 -15.90
CA ARG A 291 -2.77 -2.63 -14.69
C ARG A 291 -4.10 -2.65 -13.95
N VAL A 292 -4.76 -1.50 -13.80
CA VAL A 292 -6.08 -1.41 -13.17
C VAL A 292 -7.12 -2.24 -13.91
N TYR A 293 -7.19 -2.09 -15.24
CA TYR A 293 -8.11 -2.89 -16.05
C TYR A 293 -7.79 -4.38 -16.02
N ARG A 294 -6.51 -4.76 -15.92
CA ARG A 294 -6.10 -6.16 -15.75
C ARG A 294 -6.63 -6.74 -14.45
N HIS A 295 -6.46 -6.02 -13.33
CA HIS A 295 -6.99 -6.44 -12.02
C HIS A 295 -8.51 -6.58 -12.00
N LEU A 296 -9.22 -5.75 -12.77
CA LEU A 296 -10.68 -5.85 -12.94
C LEU A 296 -11.12 -6.98 -13.91
N GLY A 297 -10.19 -7.77 -14.46
CA GLY A 297 -10.50 -8.79 -15.47
C GLY A 297 -10.89 -8.23 -16.85
N LYS A 298 -10.80 -6.91 -17.06
CA LYS A 298 -11.08 -6.24 -18.34
C LYS A 298 -9.86 -6.31 -19.26
N LEU A 299 -9.48 -7.53 -19.63
CA LEU A 299 -8.20 -7.84 -20.28
C LEU A 299 -8.00 -7.14 -21.64
N GLN A 300 -9.07 -6.96 -22.43
CA GLN A 300 -8.97 -6.26 -23.73
C GLN A 300 -8.61 -4.77 -23.56
N HIS A 301 -9.23 -4.10 -22.59
CA HIS A 301 -8.88 -2.71 -22.25
C HIS A 301 -7.43 -2.63 -21.74
N SER A 302 -7.03 -3.59 -20.90
CA SER A 302 -5.64 -3.68 -20.43
C SER A 302 -4.64 -3.79 -21.58
N ILE A 303 -4.88 -4.69 -22.55
CA ILE A 303 -4.04 -4.85 -23.75
C ILE A 303 -3.95 -3.54 -24.54
N GLU A 304 -5.08 -2.86 -24.78
CA GLU A 304 -5.10 -1.59 -25.51
C GLU A 304 -4.21 -0.54 -24.83
N TYR A 305 -4.38 -0.35 -23.52
CA TYR A 305 -3.62 0.63 -22.75
C TYR A 305 -2.13 0.27 -22.63
N PHE A 306 -1.77 -1.00 -22.43
CA PHE A 306 -0.38 -1.44 -22.45
C PHE A 306 0.27 -1.21 -23.82
N ARG A 307 -0.45 -1.46 -24.93
CA ARG A 307 0.06 -1.17 -26.29
C ARG A 307 0.32 0.32 -26.51
N ARG A 308 -0.55 1.20 -25.99
CA ARG A 308 -0.33 2.65 -26.03
C ARG A 308 0.89 3.08 -25.21
N ALA A 309 1.02 2.55 -23.98
CA ALA A 309 2.18 2.80 -23.13
C ALA A 309 3.49 2.32 -23.80
N MET A 310 3.47 1.12 -24.36
CA MET A 310 4.58 0.49 -25.07
C MET A 310 5.03 1.34 -26.27
N LEU A 311 4.09 1.84 -27.08
CA LEU A 311 4.41 2.66 -28.25
C LEU A 311 5.12 3.97 -27.85
N LEU A 312 4.64 4.64 -26.81
CA LEU A 312 5.26 5.87 -26.30
C LEU A 312 6.64 5.57 -25.70
N ARG A 313 6.76 4.53 -24.86
CA ARG A 313 8.06 4.14 -24.29
C ARG A 313 9.05 3.75 -25.37
N LYS A 314 8.64 3.07 -26.45
CA LYS A 314 9.52 2.73 -27.57
C LYS A 314 10.13 3.95 -28.27
N ARG A 315 9.36 5.03 -28.40
CA ARG A 315 9.82 6.29 -29.04
C ARG A 315 10.87 7.02 -28.21
N SER A 316 10.86 6.83 -26.90
CA SER A 316 11.79 7.48 -25.95
C SER A 316 13.03 6.63 -25.63
N LEU A 317 13.34 5.61 -26.44
CA LEU A 317 14.58 4.84 -26.29
C LEU A 317 15.80 5.70 -26.65
N PRO A 318 16.95 5.53 -25.97
CA PRO A 318 17.25 4.50 -24.96
C PRO A 318 16.79 4.85 -23.54
N GLN A 319 16.38 6.09 -23.26
CA GLN A 319 16.07 6.59 -21.91
C GLN A 319 14.99 5.78 -21.18
N SER A 320 14.06 5.20 -21.92
CA SER A 320 12.93 4.42 -21.42
C SER A 320 13.15 2.89 -21.47
N CYS A 321 14.37 2.40 -21.72
CA CYS A 321 14.62 0.98 -22.01
C CYS A 321 14.04 0.03 -20.94
N TYR A 322 14.29 0.33 -19.66
CA TYR A 322 13.73 -0.43 -18.54
C TYR A 322 12.20 -0.43 -18.56
N ALA A 323 11.59 0.76 -18.62
CA ALA A 323 10.14 0.91 -18.60
C ALA A 323 9.47 0.25 -19.81
N TYR A 324 10.14 0.24 -20.97
CA TYR A 324 9.69 -0.44 -22.17
C TYR A 324 9.71 -1.97 -21.99
N ALA A 325 10.83 -2.53 -21.50
CA ALA A 325 10.94 -3.96 -21.20
C ALA A 325 9.89 -4.40 -20.17
N ASP A 326 9.67 -3.60 -19.13
CA ASP A 326 8.66 -3.88 -18.11
C ASP A 326 7.23 -3.88 -18.68
N THR A 327 6.91 -2.94 -19.60
CA THR A 327 5.62 -2.96 -20.31
C THR A 327 5.44 -4.19 -21.19
N LEU A 328 6.52 -4.68 -21.82
CA LEU A 328 6.46 -5.90 -22.61
C LEU A 328 6.14 -7.11 -21.73
N ALA A 329 6.80 -7.23 -20.57
CA ALA A 329 6.52 -8.31 -19.62
C ALA A 329 5.09 -8.24 -19.09
N ASP A 330 4.61 -7.06 -18.69
CA ASP A 330 3.25 -6.90 -18.19
C ASP A 330 2.18 -7.17 -19.26
N LEU A 331 2.44 -6.74 -20.49
CA LEU A 331 1.58 -7.06 -21.63
C LEU A 331 1.57 -8.57 -21.92
N ALA A 332 2.71 -9.26 -21.78
CA ALA A 332 2.81 -10.70 -21.92
C ALA A 332 1.95 -11.45 -20.89
N VAL A 333 1.98 -11.01 -19.62
CA VAL A 333 1.10 -11.53 -18.58
C VAL A 333 -0.38 -11.36 -18.97
N THR A 334 -0.77 -10.21 -19.52
CA THR A 334 -2.16 -10.01 -19.98
C THR A 334 -2.52 -10.91 -21.15
N TYR A 335 -1.59 -11.16 -22.09
CA TYR A 335 -1.81 -12.10 -23.19
C TYR A 335 -1.95 -13.55 -22.70
N SER A 336 -1.17 -13.94 -21.70
CA SER A 336 -1.29 -15.24 -21.01
C SER A 336 -2.69 -15.40 -20.39
N GLN A 337 -3.25 -14.36 -19.77
CA GLN A 337 -4.59 -14.39 -19.17
C GLN A 337 -5.73 -14.51 -20.19
N VAL A 338 -5.54 -14.05 -21.43
CA VAL A 338 -6.49 -14.29 -22.54
C VAL A 338 -6.17 -15.57 -23.32
N ASN A 339 -5.34 -16.46 -22.77
CA ASN A 339 -4.89 -17.72 -23.38
C ASN A 339 -4.17 -17.54 -24.73
N ASN A 340 -3.56 -16.38 -25.00
CA ASN A 340 -2.66 -16.18 -26.14
C ASN A 340 -1.21 -16.38 -25.68
N THR A 341 -0.91 -17.64 -25.41
CA THR A 341 0.33 -18.11 -24.78
C THR A 341 1.55 -17.92 -25.68
N ALA A 342 1.41 -18.13 -27.00
CA ALA A 342 2.49 -17.88 -27.96
C ALA A 342 2.92 -16.41 -28.00
N LYS A 343 1.95 -15.47 -27.92
CA LYS A 343 2.27 -14.04 -27.85
C LYS A 343 2.90 -13.67 -26.50
N ALA A 344 2.45 -14.28 -25.41
CA ALA A 344 3.04 -14.09 -24.09
C ALA A 344 4.52 -14.50 -24.06
N VAL A 345 4.87 -15.69 -24.56
CA VAL A 345 6.26 -16.15 -24.66
C VAL A 345 7.10 -15.16 -25.47
N SER A 346 6.67 -14.81 -26.68
CA SER A 346 7.41 -13.89 -27.55
C SER A 346 7.69 -12.52 -26.92
N LEU A 347 6.73 -11.98 -26.16
CA LEU A 347 6.88 -10.69 -25.48
C LEU A 347 7.78 -10.78 -24.24
N HIS A 348 7.67 -11.85 -23.44
CA HIS A 348 8.56 -12.09 -22.31
C HIS A 348 10.01 -12.31 -22.76
N GLU A 349 10.26 -13.05 -23.84
CA GLU A 349 11.60 -13.24 -24.40
C GLU A 349 12.22 -11.89 -24.85
N GLN A 350 11.42 -11.02 -25.48
CA GLN A 350 11.84 -9.66 -25.83
C GLN A 350 12.18 -8.82 -24.59
N ALA A 351 11.34 -8.89 -23.54
CA ALA A 351 11.57 -8.19 -22.28
C ALA A 351 12.88 -8.65 -21.61
N ILE A 352 13.09 -9.96 -21.47
CA ILE A 352 14.30 -10.53 -20.87
C ILE A 352 15.55 -10.17 -21.68
N THR A 353 15.47 -10.18 -23.01
CA THR A 353 16.59 -9.77 -23.87
C THR A 353 17.02 -8.34 -23.59
N LEU A 354 16.06 -7.43 -23.38
CA LEU A 354 16.33 -6.05 -23.02
C LEU A 354 16.86 -5.94 -21.58
N PHE A 355 16.24 -6.63 -20.62
CA PHE A 355 16.70 -6.61 -19.23
C PHE A 355 18.14 -7.12 -19.08
N ARG A 356 18.53 -8.19 -19.78
CA ARG A 356 19.91 -8.71 -19.78
C ARG A 356 20.93 -7.73 -20.36
N ARG A 357 20.51 -6.75 -21.17
CA ARG A 357 21.40 -5.69 -21.69
C ARG A 357 21.59 -4.54 -20.71
N ILE A 358 20.60 -4.27 -19.86
CA ILE A 358 20.60 -3.08 -18.98
C ILE A 358 20.81 -3.41 -17.50
N LEU A 359 20.60 -4.65 -17.09
CA LEU A 359 20.75 -5.13 -15.72
C LEU A 359 21.94 -6.09 -15.60
N PRO A 360 22.67 -6.07 -14.48
CA PRO A 360 23.63 -7.12 -14.14
C PRO A 360 22.98 -8.51 -14.14
N PRO A 361 23.73 -9.59 -14.46
CA PRO A 361 23.18 -10.95 -14.54
C PRO A 361 22.42 -11.43 -13.28
N ASN A 362 22.90 -11.03 -12.09
CA ASN A 362 22.32 -11.41 -10.79
C ASN A 362 21.45 -10.29 -10.18
N HIS A 363 20.90 -9.39 -11.00
CA HIS A 363 20.03 -8.33 -10.50
C HIS A 363 18.75 -8.90 -9.88
N ILE A 364 18.35 -8.36 -8.73
CA ILE A 364 17.25 -8.89 -7.89
C ILE A 364 15.86 -8.91 -8.56
N ASP A 365 15.66 -8.10 -9.60
CA ASP A 365 14.40 -8.09 -10.36
C ASP A 365 14.35 -9.17 -11.47
N MET A 366 15.49 -9.73 -11.89
CA MET A 366 15.54 -10.77 -12.94
C MET A 366 14.73 -12.03 -12.62
N PRO A 367 14.74 -12.57 -11.37
CA PRO A 367 13.94 -13.75 -11.02
C PRO A 367 12.45 -13.59 -11.32
N LEU A 368 11.87 -12.40 -11.10
CA LEU A 368 10.46 -12.16 -11.41
C LEU A 368 10.18 -12.40 -12.90
N TYR A 369 11.00 -11.81 -13.78
CA TYR A 369 10.82 -11.93 -15.22
C TYR A 369 11.11 -13.35 -15.73
N TYR A 370 12.11 -14.04 -15.17
CA TYR A 370 12.36 -15.45 -15.47
C TYR A 370 11.18 -16.35 -15.08
N THR A 371 10.60 -16.13 -13.89
CA THR A 371 9.44 -16.91 -13.44
C THR A 371 8.20 -16.62 -14.29
N GLN A 372 7.98 -15.39 -14.73
CA GLN A 372 6.88 -15.05 -15.65
C GLN A 372 7.05 -15.70 -17.05
N LEU A 373 8.26 -15.71 -17.59
CA LEU A 373 8.54 -16.42 -18.85
C LEU A 373 8.39 -17.94 -18.65
N ALA A 374 8.87 -18.49 -17.54
CA ALA A 374 8.70 -19.90 -17.22
C ALA A 374 7.22 -20.30 -17.12
N TYR A 375 6.39 -19.46 -16.50
CA TYR A 375 4.94 -19.66 -16.48
C TYR A 375 4.36 -19.69 -17.90
N SER A 376 4.80 -18.80 -18.79
CA SER A 376 4.36 -18.78 -20.19
C SER A 376 4.80 -20.03 -20.96
N TYR A 377 6.04 -20.50 -20.74
CA TYR A 377 6.52 -21.76 -21.32
C TYR A 377 5.76 -22.97 -20.79
N TRP A 378 5.40 -22.98 -19.50
CA TRP A 378 4.56 -24.03 -18.92
C TRP A 378 3.20 -24.10 -19.62
N GLN A 379 2.55 -22.96 -19.88
CA GLN A 379 1.28 -22.94 -20.63
C GLN A 379 1.44 -23.42 -22.08
N GLU A 380 2.58 -23.14 -22.71
CA GLU A 380 2.98 -23.66 -24.04
C GLU A 380 3.52 -25.10 -24.01
N LYS A 381 3.44 -25.78 -22.86
CA LYS A 381 3.94 -27.16 -22.66
C LYS A 381 5.44 -27.35 -22.90
N GLN A 382 6.23 -26.28 -22.83
CA GLN A 382 7.70 -26.28 -22.93
C GLN A 382 8.33 -26.40 -21.53
N TYR A 383 8.09 -27.52 -20.86
CA TYR A 383 8.38 -27.69 -19.43
C TYR A 383 9.87 -27.64 -19.08
N GLU A 384 10.74 -28.14 -19.95
CA GLU A 384 12.19 -28.14 -19.74
C GLU A 384 12.76 -26.72 -19.74
N LYS A 385 12.28 -25.86 -20.65
CA LYS A 385 12.65 -24.45 -20.69
C LYS A 385 12.15 -23.72 -19.45
N ALA A 386 10.91 -23.97 -19.05
CA ALA A 386 10.34 -23.41 -17.82
C ALA A 386 11.17 -23.82 -16.59
N HIS A 387 11.50 -25.11 -16.46
CA HIS A 387 12.29 -25.64 -15.37
C HIS A 387 13.68 -25.00 -15.29
N SER A 388 14.39 -24.88 -16.43
CA SER A 388 15.71 -24.25 -16.48
C SER A 388 15.69 -22.78 -16.01
N LEU A 389 14.69 -22.02 -16.44
CA LEU A 389 14.51 -20.63 -16.01
C LEU A 389 14.20 -20.52 -14.51
N LEU A 390 13.36 -21.40 -13.98
CA LEU A 390 13.02 -21.40 -12.55
C LEU A 390 14.20 -21.78 -11.67
N LEU A 391 15.07 -22.69 -12.11
CA LEU A 391 16.32 -22.98 -11.41
C LEU A 391 17.23 -21.75 -11.35
N THR A 392 17.33 -21.02 -12.47
CA THR A 392 18.11 -19.76 -12.54
C THR A 392 17.51 -18.68 -11.64
N ALA A 393 16.18 -18.57 -11.61
CA ALA A 393 15.48 -17.63 -10.73
C ALA A 393 15.73 -17.97 -9.25
N LEU A 394 15.61 -19.24 -8.87
CA LEU A 394 15.85 -19.70 -7.50
C LEU A 394 17.31 -19.54 -7.06
N SER A 395 18.30 -19.75 -7.94
CA SER A 395 19.70 -19.55 -7.56
C SER A 395 19.99 -18.09 -7.20
N ILE A 396 19.53 -17.15 -8.02
CA ILE A 396 19.67 -15.71 -7.76
C ILE A 396 18.93 -15.34 -6.46
N LEU A 397 17.71 -15.84 -6.26
CA LEU A 397 16.92 -15.54 -5.06
C LEU A 397 17.49 -16.14 -3.77
N LYS A 398 18.27 -17.23 -3.85
CA LYS A 398 18.91 -17.87 -2.69
C LYS A 398 20.22 -17.19 -2.29
N GLU A 399 20.94 -16.59 -3.23
CA GLU A 399 22.19 -15.87 -2.96
C GLU A 399 21.93 -14.49 -2.32
N ASP A 400 20.77 -13.90 -2.55
CA ASP A 400 20.41 -12.61 -1.99
C ASP A 400 19.79 -12.73 -0.58
N LYS A 401 20.48 -12.16 0.43
CA LYS A 401 19.97 -12.08 1.82
C LYS A 401 18.83 -11.08 1.99
N THR A 402 18.59 -10.21 1.00
CA THR A 402 17.46 -9.26 0.96
C THR A 402 16.31 -9.75 0.08
N SER A 403 16.39 -11.00 -0.39
CA SER A 403 15.47 -11.56 -1.38
C SER A 403 14.01 -11.39 -0.96
N LYS A 404 13.25 -10.74 -1.85
CA LYS A 404 11.82 -10.49 -1.67
C LYS A 404 11.08 -11.83 -1.53
N PHE A 405 10.49 -12.07 -0.37
CA PHE A 405 9.73 -13.29 -0.07
C PHE A 405 8.60 -13.57 -1.08
N SER A 406 8.01 -12.53 -1.67
CA SER A 406 7.01 -12.68 -2.74
C SER A 406 7.58 -13.30 -4.02
N GLY A 407 8.83 -12.99 -4.38
CA GLY A 407 9.52 -13.56 -5.54
C GLY A 407 9.84 -15.04 -5.36
N ILE A 408 10.31 -15.42 -4.17
CA ILE A 408 10.58 -16.83 -3.81
C ILE A 408 9.30 -17.66 -3.89
N THR A 409 8.23 -17.22 -3.23
CA THR A 409 6.96 -17.97 -3.19
C THR A 409 6.32 -18.11 -4.57
N PHE A 410 6.38 -17.09 -5.42
CA PHE A 410 5.89 -17.18 -6.79
C PHE A 410 6.71 -18.15 -7.64
N THR A 411 8.03 -18.14 -7.48
CA THR A 411 8.95 -19.04 -8.19
C THR A 411 8.77 -20.49 -7.76
N MET A 412 8.67 -20.75 -6.45
CA MET A 412 8.38 -22.09 -5.91
C MET A 412 7.02 -22.62 -6.37
N HIS A 413 5.99 -21.78 -6.33
CA HIS A 413 4.66 -22.17 -6.83
C HIS A 413 4.72 -22.59 -8.31
N THR A 414 5.38 -21.78 -9.14
CA THR A 414 5.53 -22.07 -10.57
C THR A 414 6.39 -23.32 -10.81
N MET A 415 7.41 -23.55 -9.99
CA MET A 415 8.19 -24.80 -10.00
C MET A 415 7.31 -26.00 -9.69
N GLY A 416 6.41 -25.89 -8.70
CA GLY A 416 5.43 -26.93 -8.40
C GLY A 416 4.55 -27.28 -9.60
N LEU A 417 4.01 -26.28 -10.30
CA LEU A 417 3.20 -26.49 -11.51
C LEU A 417 3.98 -27.16 -12.65
N VAL A 418 5.24 -26.76 -12.86
CA VAL A 418 6.13 -27.38 -13.87
C VAL A 418 6.46 -28.82 -13.51
N LYS A 419 6.80 -29.09 -12.24
CA LYS A 419 7.07 -30.45 -11.75
C LYS A 419 5.86 -31.35 -11.89
N TYR A 420 4.67 -30.82 -11.61
CA TYR A 420 3.42 -31.56 -11.80
C TYR A 420 3.21 -31.94 -13.27
N ALA A 421 3.39 -30.99 -14.19
CA ALA A 421 3.26 -31.23 -15.62
C ALA A 421 4.32 -32.20 -16.19
N MET A 422 5.47 -32.33 -15.53
CA MET A 422 6.51 -33.33 -15.81
C MET A 422 6.27 -34.68 -15.09
N SER A 423 5.09 -34.88 -14.50
CA SER A 423 4.72 -36.08 -13.72
C SER A 423 5.57 -36.34 -12.47
N GLN A 424 6.27 -35.32 -11.95
CA GLN A 424 7.06 -35.40 -10.71
C GLN A 424 6.19 -34.92 -9.53
N ARG A 425 5.22 -35.75 -9.14
CA ARG A 425 4.13 -35.37 -8.21
C ARG A 425 4.61 -35.03 -6.80
N GLU A 426 5.50 -35.84 -6.23
CA GLU A 426 6.01 -35.63 -4.87
C GLU A 426 6.77 -34.30 -4.77
N ALA A 427 7.62 -34.02 -5.77
CA ALA A 427 8.32 -32.76 -5.88
C ALA A 427 7.35 -31.58 -6.05
N ALA A 428 6.29 -31.74 -6.85
CA ALA A 428 5.28 -30.70 -7.05
C ALA A 428 4.56 -30.32 -5.75
N VAL A 429 4.11 -31.33 -4.99
CA VAL A 429 3.45 -31.12 -3.68
C VAL A 429 4.41 -30.45 -2.70
N SER A 430 5.67 -30.88 -2.65
CA SER A 430 6.69 -30.28 -1.78
C SER A 430 6.87 -28.78 -2.06
N TYR A 431 7.09 -28.39 -3.33
CA TYR A 431 7.24 -26.98 -3.69
C TYR A 431 5.99 -26.14 -3.41
N LEU A 432 4.79 -26.68 -3.66
CA LEU A 432 3.54 -25.96 -3.42
C LEU A 432 3.22 -25.79 -1.92
N LYS A 433 3.54 -26.79 -1.09
CA LYS A 433 3.42 -26.69 0.37
C LYS A 433 4.39 -25.66 0.95
N GLU A 434 5.66 -25.70 0.53
CA GLU A 434 6.65 -24.70 0.96
C GLU A 434 6.21 -23.28 0.55
N ALA A 435 5.72 -23.10 -0.68
CA ALA A 435 5.16 -21.84 -1.13
C ALA A 435 3.94 -21.39 -0.32
N LEU A 436 3.06 -22.32 0.08
CA LEU A 436 1.89 -22.05 0.92
C LEU A 436 2.29 -21.61 2.33
N GLU A 437 3.21 -22.33 2.98
CA GLU A 437 3.71 -22.02 4.32
C GLU A 437 4.35 -20.63 4.37
N LEU A 438 5.20 -20.32 3.39
CA LEU A 438 5.76 -18.99 3.25
C LEU A 438 4.67 -17.93 3.03
N ARG A 439 3.66 -18.18 2.18
CA ARG A 439 2.56 -17.22 1.98
C ARG A 439 1.78 -16.97 3.28
N ARG A 440 1.50 -17.99 4.08
CA ARG A 440 0.84 -17.85 5.39
C ARG A 440 1.68 -17.09 6.42
N LYS A 441 3.01 -17.17 6.32
CA LYS A 441 3.90 -16.41 7.19
C LYS A 441 3.84 -14.89 6.94
N PHE A 442 3.55 -14.46 5.71
CA PHE A 442 3.67 -13.06 5.30
C PHE A 442 2.35 -12.38 4.95
N TYR A 443 1.33 -13.15 4.57
CA TYR A 443 0.00 -12.65 4.32
C TYR A 443 -0.96 -13.18 5.38
N ALA A 444 -2.04 -12.44 5.65
CA ALA A 444 -3.17 -12.99 6.37
C ALA A 444 -3.69 -14.25 5.67
N ASP A 445 -4.21 -15.21 6.43
CA ASP A 445 -4.70 -16.48 5.90
C ASP A 445 -5.81 -16.31 4.84
N ASP A 446 -6.48 -15.16 4.84
CA ASP A 446 -7.53 -14.80 3.88
C ASP A 446 -7.01 -14.11 2.60
N HIS A 447 -5.71 -14.14 2.34
CA HIS A 447 -5.13 -13.47 1.18
C HIS A 447 -5.27 -14.30 -0.11
N PRO A 448 -5.60 -13.70 -1.28
CA PRO A 448 -5.77 -14.43 -2.56
C PRO A 448 -4.58 -15.31 -2.99
N SER A 449 -3.35 -14.94 -2.59
CA SER A 449 -2.16 -15.77 -2.84
C SER A 449 -2.18 -17.10 -2.08
N VAL A 450 -2.74 -17.13 -0.87
CA VAL A 450 -2.91 -18.37 -0.08
C VAL A 450 -3.89 -19.28 -0.81
N ALA A 451 -5.04 -18.72 -1.23
CA ALA A 451 -6.05 -19.43 -2.02
C ALA A 451 -5.49 -20.04 -3.31
N GLN A 452 -4.60 -19.34 -4.02
CA GLN A 452 -3.98 -19.85 -5.24
C GLN A 452 -3.14 -21.12 -5.00
N ALA A 453 -2.38 -21.15 -3.91
CA ALA A 453 -1.58 -22.33 -3.54
C ALA A 453 -2.49 -23.49 -3.12
N CYS A 454 -3.52 -23.22 -2.31
CA CYS A 454 -4.53 -24.21 -1.95
C CYS A 454 -5.23 -24.79 -3.19
N HIS A 455 -5.66 -23.96 -4.13
CA HIS A 455 -6.30 -24.40 -5.38
C HIS A 455 -5.38 -25.34 -6.18
N SER A 456 -4.09 -25.02 -6.28
CA SER A 456 -3.12 -25.85 -7.00
C SER A 456 -2.87 -27.19 -6.31
N LEU A 457 -2.78 -27.19 -4.97
CA LEU A 457 -2.69 -28.43 -4.19
C LEU A 457 -3.95 -29.28 -4.34
N ALA A 458 -5.13 -28.67 -4.32
CA ALA A 458 -6.40 -29.37 -4.50
C ALA A 458 -6.47 -30.10 -5.85
N LEU A 459 -6.01 -29.46 -6.94
CA LEU A 459 -5.93 -30.10 -8.26
C LEU A 459 -5.04 -31.36 -8.23
N ILE A 460 -3.86 -31.26 -7.63
CA ILE A 460 -2.91 -32.38 -7.58
C ILE A 460 -3.46 -33.53 -6.71
N TYR A 461 -4.04 -33.22 -5.54
CA TYR A 461 -4.62 -34.24 -4.67
C TYR A 461 -5.85 -34.91 -5.30
N MET A 462 -6.66 -34.17 -6.04
CA MET A 462 -7.79 -34.74 -6.78
C MET A 462 -7.29 -35.72 -7.85
N ASP A 463 -6.26 -35.35 -8.62
CA ASP A 463 -5.67 -36.21 -9.64
C ASP A 463 -4.93 -37.43 -9.07
N ASN A 464 -4.54 -37.38 -7.79
CA ASN A 464 -3.97 -38.50 -7.04
C ASN A 464 -5.03 -39.42 -6.40
N GLY A 465 -6.31 -39.03 -6.41
CA GLY A 465 -7.40 -39.79 -5.78
C GLY A 465 -7.66 -39.48 -4.31
N ASP A 466 -6.90 -38.55 -3.71
CA ASP A 466 -7.05 -38.12 -2.32
C ASP A 466 -8.19 -37.08 -2.17
N LYS A 467 -9.41 -37.50 -2.48
CA LYS A 467 -10.58 -36.61 -2.61
C LYS A 467 -10.84 -35.74 -1.39
N GLN A 468 -10.70 -36.28 -0.18
CA GLN A 468 -10.95 -35.53 1.05
C GLN A 468 -9.94 -34.38 1.20
N VAL A 469 -8.65 -34.67 1.01
CA VAL A 469 -7.58 -33.65 1.08
C VAL A 469 -7.76 -32.60 -0.02
N ALA A 470 -8.14 -33.04 -1.22
CA ALA A 470 -8.45 -32.13 -2.32
C ALA A 470 -9.61 -31.19 -1.98
N LEU A 471 -10.68 -31.72 -1.38
CA LEU A 471 -11.85 -30.95 -0.98
C LEU A 471 -11.51 -29.89 0.08
N ASP A 472 -10.74 -30.26 1.10
CA ASP A 472 -10.34 -29.33 2.18
C ASP A 472 -9.56 -28.12 1.61
N TYR A 473 -8.60 -28.36 0.72
CA TYR A 473 -7.87 -27.29 0.04
C TYR A 473 -8.75 -26.48 -0.91
N ALA A 474 -9.63 -27.14 -1.68
CA ALA A 474 -10.52 -26.47 -2.63
C ALA A 474 -11.53 -25.55 -1.93
N GLN A 475 -12.09 -25.99 -0.80
CA GLN A 475 -13.00 -25.19 0.03
C GLN A 475 -12.27 -24.00 0.65
N THR A 476 -11.06 -24.20 1.16
CA THR A 476 -10.23 -23.09 1.68
C THR A 476 -10.00 -22.02 0.61
N ALA A 477 -9.62 -22.42 -0.61
CA ALA A 477 -9.44 -21.50 -1.72
C ALA A 477 -10.74 -20.76 -2.09
N LEU A 478 -11.86 -21.48 -2.15
CA LEU A 478 -13.16 -20.94 -2.52
C LEU A 478 -13.62 -19.88 -1.51
N THR A 479 -13.56 -20.16 -0.21
CA THR A 479 -13.95 -19.23 0.86
C THR A 479 -13.18 -17.92 0.77
N ILE A 480 -11.87 -18.00 0.55
CA ILE A 480 -11.01 -16.83 0.39
C ILE A 480 -11.41 -16.03 -0.86
N TYR A 481 -11.54 -16.69 -2.01
CA TYR A 481 -11.90 -16.01 -3.26
C TYR A 481 -13.30 -15.39 -3.22
N GLN A 482 -14.28 -16.04 -2.59
CA GLN A 482 -15.62 -15.48 -2.36
C GLN A 482 -15.59 -14.20 -1.53
N THR A 483 -14.68 -14.13 -0.56
CA THR A 483 -14.55 -12.98 0.34
C THR A 483 -13.79 -11.82 -0.30
N LYS A 484 -12.77 -12.11 -1.13
CA LYS A 484 -11.81 -11.10 -1.61
C LYS A 484 -11.96 -10.67 -3.06
N LEU A 485 -12.62 -11.46 -3.91
CA LEU A 485 -12.70 -11.20 -5.34
C LEU A 485 -14.12 -10.80 -5.78
N PRO A 486 -14.26 -9.99 -6.83
CA PRO A 486 -15.56 -9.71 -7.45
C PRO A 486 -16.24 -11.00 -7.94
N LYS A 487 -17.58 -11.01 -7.96
CA LYS A 487 -18.39 -12.17 -8.37
C LYS A 487 -18.02 -12.73 -9.76
N ASP A 488 -17.61 -11.86 -10.68
CA ASP A 488 -17.29 -12.23 -12.06
C ASP A 488 -15.80 -12.61 -12.27
N HIS A 489 -15.03 -12.75 -11.19
CA HIS A 489 -13.59 -13.05 -11.29
C HIS A 489 -13.36 -14.50 -11.73
N SER A 490 -12.42 -14.70 -12.66
CA SER A 490 -12.12 -16.03 -13.23
C SER A 490 -11.70 -17.06 -12.19
N ASP A 491 -10.92 -16.64 -11.20
CA ASP A 491 -10.39 -17.54 -10.17
C ASP A 491 -11.47 -18.03 -9.21
N LEU A 492 -12.46 -17.17 -8.90
CA LEU A 492 -13.64 -17.59 -8.13
C LEU A 492 -14.41 -18.65 -8.90
N LYS A 493 -14.68 -18.43 -10.19
CA LYS A 493 -15.35 -19.41 -11.06
C LYS A 493 -14.62 -20.75 -11.09
N LYS A 494 -13.30 -20.74 -11.33
CA LYS A 494 -12.47 -21.96 -11.35
C LYS A 494 -12.49 -22.69 -10.01
N SER A 495 -12.47 -21.96 -8.90
CA SER A 495 -12.49 -22.58 -7.57
C SER A 495 -13.85 -23.21 -7.26
N THR A 496 -14.95 -22.59 -7.68
CA THR A 496 -16.29 -23.17 -7.57
C THR A 496 -16.41 -24.45 -8.39
N GLU A 497 -16.01 -24.39 -9.68
CA GLU A 497 -16.00 -25.55 -10.58
C GLU A 497 -15.15 -26.71 -10.03
N LEU A 498 -14.02 -26.40 -9.39
CA LEU A 498 -13.16 -27.42 -8.78
C LEU A 498 -13.86 -28.12 -7.61
N VAL A 499 -14.50 -27.37 -6.71
CA VAL A 499 -15.25 -27.96 -5.58
C VAL A 499 -16.39 -28.82 -6.10
N GLU A 500 -17.18 -28.33 -7.05
CA GLU A 500 -18.27 -29.09 -7.68
C GLU A 500 -17.76 -30.38 -8.32
N ARG A 501 -16.65 -30.31 -9.06
CA ARG A 501 -16.02 -31.47 -9.69
C ARG A 501 -15.60 -32.52 -8.66
N ILE A 502 -14.95 -32.12 -7.57
CA ILE A 502 -14.52 -33.04 -6.49
C ILE A 502 -15.72 -33.71 -5.83
N LEU A 503 -16.80 -32.96 -5.57
CA LEU A 503 -18.02 -33.50 -4.95
C LEU A 503 -18.80 -34.43 -5.89
N SER A 504 -18.69 -34.24 -7.21
CA SER A 504 -19.34 -35.07 -8.24
C SER A 504 -18.56 -36.33 -8.62
N SER A 505 -17.25 -36.36 -8.35
CA SER A 505 -16.36 -37.49 -8.65
C SER A 505 -16.42 -38.54 -7.58
#